data_AF-D8V3H7-F1
#
_entry.id   AF-D8V3H7-F1
#
_cell.length_a   1.000
_cell.length_b   1.000
_cell.length_c   1.000
_cell.angle_alpha   90.00
_cell.angle_beta   90.00
_cell.angle_gamma   90.00
#
_symmetry.space_group_name_H-M   'P 1'
#
loop_
_entity.id
_entity.type
_entity.pdbx_description
1 polymer ?
#
loop_
_entity_poly.entity_id
_entity_poly.type
_entity_poly.pdbx_seq_one_letter_code
_entity_poly.pdbx_strand_id
1 'polypeptide(L)'
;PRVLQLPPEICDGDNGFVFLSSILHEYVYRLFTGMEVKGCHQFRLTRDSDLIVDEEDLKNLRTAIQSELHDREYGDGVRLEVADTCPEHIRNFLLSHFKLGQSELYQVQGPVNLVRLMAVPDMVARPDLKFKPYTAGVPKRLRKGNSILDAARDKDILLHHPYQSFEPVVQFIREASVDPDVVAIKMTIYRTG
;
A
#
# COMPACT_ATOMS: atom_id res chain seq x y z
N PRO A 1 0.83 13.53 2.65
CA PRO A 1 0.32 12.92 3.91
C PRO A 1 -1.21 13.09 4.00
N ARG A 2 -1.96 12.04 4.38
CA ARG A 2 -3.44 12.07 4.46
C ARG A 2 -3.98 12.34 5.87
N VAL A 3 -3.12 12.18 6.86
CA VAL A 3 -3.28 12.61 8.25
C VAL A 3 -2.12 13.56 8.54
N LEU A 4 -2.39 14.65 9.23
CA LEU A 4 -1.44 15.71 9.53
C LEU A 4 -1.33 15.85 11.05
N GLN A 5 -0.11 15.96 11.56
CA GLN A 5 0.11 16.30 12.96
C GLN A 5 -0.12 17.79 13.14
N LEU A 6 -0.89 18.14 14.16
CA LEU A 6 -1.16 19.52 14.53
C LEU A 6 -0.06 20.04 15.47
N PRO A 7 0.17 21.37 15.49
CA PRO A 7 1.04 21.99 16.49
C PRO A 7 0.55 21.68 17.92
N PRO A 8 1.45 21.37 18.87
CA PRO A 8 1.06 21.05 20.25
C PRO A 8 0.27 22.17 20.94
N GLU A 9 0.48 23.43 20.54
CA GLU A 9 -0.14 24.61 21.16
C GLU A 9 -1.66 24.67 20.95
N ILE A 10 -2.19 23.92 19.98
CA ILE A 10 -3.61 23.87 19.65
C ILE A 10 -4.25 22.50 19.95
N CYS A 11 -3.54 21.64 20.68
CA CYS A 11 -3.96 20.28 20.99
C CYS A 11 -4.12 20.08 22.50
N ASP A 12 -5.17 19.34 22.90
CA ASP A 12 -5.33 18.84 24.27
C ASP A 12 -4.44 17.60 24.49
N GLY A 13 -3.11 17.77 24.37
CA GLY A 13 -2.11 16.73 24.57
C GLY A 13 -0.91 16.80 23.61
N ASP A 14 0.06 15.91 23.81
CA ASP A 14 1.35 15.95 23.10
C ASP A 14 1.27 15.62 21.61
N ASN A 15 0.21 14.92 21.18
CA ASN A 15 0.06 14.45 19.79
C ASN A 15 -1.39 14.62 19.32
N GLY A 16 -1.69 15.74 18.65
CA GLY A 16 -2.95 15.94 17.94
C GLY A 16 -2.82 15.67 16.45
N PHE A 17 -3.86 15.11 15.85
CA PHE A 17 -3.91 14.80 14.43
C PHE A 17 -5.21 15.25 13.80
N VAL A 18 -5.14 15.68 12.54
CA VAL A 18 -6.31 16.01 11.72
C VAL A 18 -6.22 15.31 10.37
N PHE A 19 -7.36 14.89 9.83
CA PHE A 19 -7.42 14.43 8.45
C PHE A 19 -7.23 15.60 7.50
N LEU A 20 -6.44 15.40 6.44
CA LEU A 20 -6.34 16.37 5.36
C LEU A 20 -7.72 16.68 4.76
N SER A 21 -8.60 15.68 4.67
CA SER A 21 -9.96 15.87 4.18
C SER A 21 -10.82 16.76 5.09
N SER A 22 -10.57 16.80 6.39
CA SER A 22 -11.27 17.74 7.29
C SER A 22 -10.86 19.18 7.01
N ILE A 23 -9.57 19.44 6.78
CA ILE A 23 -9.08 20.77 6.37
C ILE A 23 -9.69 21.17 5.03
N LEU A 24 -9.71 20.25 4.06
CA LEU A 24 -10.32 20.52 2.75
C LEU A 24 -11.83 20.81 2.87
N HIS A 25 -12.54 20.09 3.74
CA HIS A 25 -13.97 20.34 3.99
C HIS A 25 -14.18 21.74 4.56
N GLU A 26 -13.41 22.12 5.58
CA GLU A 26 -13.51 23.45 6.21
C GLU A 26 -13.25 24.58 5.20
N TYR A 27 -12.24 24.44 4.35
CA TYR A 27 -11.81 25.49 3.44
C TYR A 27 -12.27 25.33 1.99
N VAL A 28 -13.22 24.42 1.71
CA VAL A 28 -13.67 24.11 0.34
C VAL A 28 -14.20 25.35 -0.39
N TYR A 29 -14.82 26.28 0.33
CA TYR A 29 -15.34 27.54 -0.22
C TYR A 29 -14.26 28.40 -0.89
N ARG A 30 -12.99 28.26 -0.47
CA ARG A 30 -11.85 28.98 -1.08
C ARG A 30 -11.45 28.42 -2.44
N LEU A 31 -11.80 27.17 -2.73
CA LEU A 31 -11.53 26.53 -4.02
C LEU A 31 -12.59 26.90 -5.07
N PHE A 32 -13.78 27.33 -4.63
CA PHE A 32 -14.92 27.63 -5.49
C PHE A 32 -15.38 29.09 -5.34
N THR A 33 -14.48 30.04 -5.62
CA THR A 33 -14.74 31.48 -5.51
C THR A 33 -15.93 31.91 -6.39
N GLY A 34 -16.87 32.66 -5.83
CA GLY A 34 -18.07 33.12 -6.54
C GLY A 34 -19.19 32.07 -6.61
N MET A 35 -19.01 30.90 -6.00
CA MET A 35 -20.03 29.87 -5.86
C MET A 35 -20.43 29.69 -4.39
N GLU A 36 -21.68 29.27 -4.16
CA GLU A 36 -22.14 28.83 -2.85
C GLU A 36 -21.96 27.32 -2.72
N VAL A 37 -21.12 26.87 -1.78
CA VAL A 37 -20.91 25.45 -1.53
C VAL A 37 -22.08 24.90 -0.71
N LYS A 38 -22.90 24.05 -1.34
CA LYS A 38 -24.08 23.43 -0.69
C LYS A 38 -23.77 22.21 0.16
N GLY A 39 -22.58 21.64 0.01
CA GLY A 39 -22.15 20.47 0.76
C GLY A 39 -20.82 19.90 0.24
N CYS A 40 -20.12 19.17 1.11
CA CYS A 40 -18.92 18.43 0.77
C CYS A 40 -18.98 17.06 1.43
N HIS A 41 -19.03 16.01 0.63
CA HIS A 41 -19.24 14.64 1.12
C HIS A 41 -18.15 13.74 0.61
N GLN A 42 -17.44 13.08 1.53
CA GLN A 42 -16.38 12.15 1.19
C GLN A 42 -16.99 10.87 0.61
N PHE A 43 -16.33 10.32 -0.41
CA PHE A 43 -16.64 9.00 -0.94
C PHE A 43 -15.37 8.25 -1.35
N ARG A 44 -15.47 6.94 -1.47
CA ARG A 44 -14.44 6.05 -1.97
C ARG A 44 -15.07 5.01 -2.89
N LEU A 45 -14.54 4.92 -4.10
CA LEU A 45 -14.82 3.82 -5.01
C LEU A 45 -13.76 2.74 -4.82
N THR A 46 -14.19 1.49 -4.71
CA THR A 46 -13.33 0.32 -4.86
C THR A 46 -13.67 -0.31 -6.20
N ARG A 47 -12.64 -0.59 -7.00
CA ARG A 47 -12.75 -1.25 -8.29
C ARG A 47 -12.15 -2.63 -8.20
N ASP A 48 -12.65 -3.53 -9.03
CA ASP A 48 -12.01 -4.80 -9.25
C ASP A 48 -10.58 -4.59 -9.78
N SER A 49 -9.71 -5.53 -9.48
CA SER A 49 -8.31 -5.55 -9.93
C SER A 49 -7.98 -6.82 -10.72
N ASP A 50 -8.99 -7.61 -11.09
CA ASP A 50 -8.79 -8.76 -11.97
C ASP A 50 -8.17 -8.29 -13.29
N LEU A 51 -6.99 -8.83 -13.59
CA LEU A 51 -6.24 -8.61 -14.83
C LEU A 51 -6.66 -9.71 -15.79
N ILE A 52 -7.26 -9.33 -16.92
CA ILE A 52 -7.63 -10.30 -17.96
C ILE A 52 -6.44 -10.35 -18.92
N VAL A 53 -5.52 -11.30 -18.69
CA VAL A 53 -4.41 -11.50 -19.63
C VAL A 53 -4.93 -12.33 -20.80
N ASP A 54 -4.97 -11.74 -21.99
CA ASP A 54 -5.38 -12.44 -23.20
C ASP A 54 -4.39 -13.58 -23.53
N GLU A 55 -4.90 -14.76 -23.89
CA GLU A 55 -4.06 -15.95 -24.12
C GLU A 55 -3.09 -15.75 -25.31
N GLU A 56 -3.41 -14.84 -26.24
CA GLU A 56 -2.54 -14.51 -27.37
C GLU A 56 -1.26 -13.72 -26.94
N ASP A 57 -1.32 -13.01 -25.81
CA ASP A 57 -0.22 -12.17 -25.29
C ASP A 57 0.80 -12.95 -24.43
N LEU A 58 0.60 -14.25 -24.23
CA LEU A 58 1.49 -15.14 -23.47
C LEU A 58 2.92 -15.23 -24.05
N LYS A 59 3.13 -14.83 -25.31
CA LYS A 59 4.47 -14.84 -25.95
C LYS A 59 5.43 -13.83 -25.33
N ASN A 60 4.92 -12.73 -24.74
CA ASN A 60 5.72 -11.78 -23.98
C ASN A 60 4.93 -11.27 -22.77
N LEU A 61 4.73 -12.18 -21.82
CA LEU A 61 3.98 -11.95 -20.58
C LEU A 61 4.39 -10.67 -19.83
N ARG A 62 5.67 -10.25 -19.92
CA ARG A 62 6.14 -9.01 -19.32
C ARG A 62 5.46 -7.78 -19.93
N THR A 63 5.36 -7.73 -21.25
CA THR A 63 4.73 -6.61 -21.96
C THR A 63 3.22 -6.61 -21.75
N ALA A 64 2.60 -7.80 -21.73
CA ALA A 64 1.17 -7.97 -21.44
C ALA A 64 0.80 -7.45 -20.04
N ILE A 65 1.55 -7.88 -19.01
CA ILE A 65 1.33 -7.42 -17.63
C ILE A 65 1.56 -5.90 -17.51
N GLN A 66 2.57 -5.34 -18.18
CA GLN A 66 2.82 -3.89 -18.15
C GLN A 66 1.67 -3.07 -18.76
N SER A 67 1.03 -3.58 -19.83
CA SER A 67 -0.11 -2.93 -20.47
C SER A 67 -1.37 -3.01 -19.59
N GLU A 68 -1.69 -4.21 -19.11
CA GLU A 68 -2.85 -4.45 -18.21
C GLU A 68 -2.72 -3.70 -16.88
N LEU A 69 -1.50 -3.51 -16.36
CA LEU A 69 -1.27 -2.67 -15.17
C LEU A 69 -1.67 -1.20 -15.38
N HIS A 70 -1.61 -0.70 -16.62
CA HIS A 70 -2.07 0.64 -16.97
C HIS A 70 -3.61 0.70 -17.01
N ASP A 71 -4.25 -0.35 -17.53
CA ASP A 71 -5.70 -0.43 -17.64
C ASP A 71 -6.40 -0.81 -16.33
N ARG A 72 -5.65 -1.27 -15.32
CA ARG A 72 -6.14 -1.54 -13.96
C ARG A 72 -6.86 -0.34 -13.32
N GLU A 73 -6.56 0.89 -13.72
CA GLU A 73 -7.28 2.07 -13.24
C GLU A 73 -8.74 2.14 -13.72
N TYR A 74 -9.13 1.30 -14.69
CA TYR A 74 -10.45 1.31 -15.35
C TYR A 74 -11.35 0.11 -15.03
N GLY A 75 -10.92 -0.83 -14.17
CA GLY A 75 -11.75 -1.97 -13.74
C GLY A 75 -13.13 -1.58 -13.20
N ASP A 76 -14.10 -2.50 -13.26
CA ASP A 76 -15.48 -2.22 -12.85
C ASP A 76 -15.57 -1.83 -11.38
N GLY A 77 -16.45 -0.87 -11.08
CA GLY A 77 -16.75 -0.50 -9.70
C GLY A 77 -17.41 -1.70 -9.00
N VAL A 78 -16.93 -2.02 -7.79
CA VAL A 78 -17.51 -3.12 -6.98
C VAL A 78 -18.03 -2.65 -5.62
N ARG A 79 -17.62 -1.46 -5.18
CA ARG A 79 -18.07 -0.88 -3.91
C ARG A 79 -17.98 0.63 -3.90
N LEU A 80 -19.05 1.28 -3.45
CA LEU A 80 -19.07 2.70 -3.17
C LEU A 80 -19.27 2.93 -1.66
N GLU A 81 -18.28 3.52 -1.01
CA GLU A 81 -18.38 4.01 0.36
C GLU A 81 -18.65 5.52 0.34
N VAL A 82 -19.62 6.01 1.09
CA VAL A 82 -19.91 7.44 1.25
C VAL A 82 -20.03 7.79 2.73
N ALA A 83 -19.76 9.05 3.10
CA ALA A 83 -20.12 9.54 4.43
C ALA A 83 -21.65 9.42 4.64
N ASP A 84 -22.08 9.09 5.86
CA ASP A 84 -23.51 9.03 6.25
C ASP A 84 -24.26 10.36 6.04
N THR A 85 -23.55 11.48 6.12
CA THR A 85 -24.06 12.82 5.80
C THR A 85 -24.29 13.07 4.30
N CYS A 86 -23.92 12.15 3.41
CA CYS A 86 -24.07 12.31 1.96
C CYS A 86 -25.55 12.27 1.54
N PRO A 87 -26.07 13.34 0.91
CA PRO A 87 -27.47 13.39 0.47
C PRO A 87 -27.81 12.28 -0.51
N GLU A 88 -29.07 11.83 -0.44
CA GLU A 88 -29.55 10.73 -1.26
C GLU A 88 -29.39 10.97 -2.77
N HIS A 89 -29.65 12.18 -3.24
CA HIS A 89 -29.49 12.52 -4.65
C HIS A 89 -28.03 12.44 -5.12
N ILE A 90 -27.05 12.74 -4.24
CA ILE A 90 -25.61 12.64 -4.56
C ILE A 90 -25.17 11.19 -4.60
N ARG A 91 -25.53 10.38 -3.59
CA ARG A 91 -25.17 8.94 -3.61
C ARG A 91 -25.82 8.21 -4.78
N ASN A 92 -27.07 8.53 -5.13
CA ASN A 92 -27.75 7.95 -6.30
C ASN A 92 -27.10 8.40 -7.62
N PHE A 93 -26.63 9.65 -7.71
CA PHE A 93 -25.83 10.13 -8.84
C PHE A 93 -24.52 9.33 -8.98
N LEU A 94 -23.78 9.12 -7.88
CA LEU A 94 -22.54 8.34 -7.89
C LEU A 94 -22.78 6.89 -8.27
N LEU A 95 -23.82 6.25 -7.74
CA LEU A 95 -24.22 4.89 -8.11
C LEU A 95 -24.50 4.77 -9.61
N SER A 96 -25.28 5.71 -10.16
CA SER A 96 -25.60 5.73 -11.58
C SER A 96 -24.36 5.95 -12.44
N HIS A 97 -23.49 6.88 -12.04
CA HIS A 97 -22.26 7.22 -12.76
C HIS A 97 -21.27 6.04 -12.80
N PHE A 98 -21.14 5.31 -11.70
CA PHE A 98 -20.26 4.15 -11.60
C PHE A 98 -20.93 2.81 -11.94
N LYS A 99 -22.18 2.83 -12.43
CA LYS A 99 -22.97 1.65 -12.81
C LYS A 99 -23.10 0.63 -11.66
N LEU A 100 -23.28 1.12 -10.44
CA LEU A 100 -23.40 0.32 -9.22
C LEU A 100 -24.86 0.22 -8.76
N GLY A 101 -25.20 -0.92 -8.17
CA GLY A 101 -26.47 -1.09 -7.45
C GLY A 101 -26.44 -0.57 -6.02
N GLN A 102 -27.60 -0.58 -5.37
CA GLN A 102 -27.72 -0.19 -3.95
C GLN A 102 -27.03 -1.20 -3.01
N SER A 103 -26.87 -2.46 -3.45
CA SER A 103 -26.13 -3.49 -2.72
C SER A 103 -24.65 -3.18 -2.56
N GLU A 104 -24.08 -2.38 -3.47
CA GLU A 104 -22.69 -1.95 -3.45
C GLU A 104 -22.47 -0.63 -2.70
N LEU A 105 -23.54 0.00 -2.19
CA LEU A 105 -23.48 1.24 -1.42
C LEU A 105 -23.28 0.99 0.08
N TYR A 106 -22.26 1.62 0.64
CA TYR A 106 -21.93 1.58 2.07
C TYR A 106 -21.90 2.99 2.63
N GLN A 107 -22.79 3.29 3.56
CA GLN A 107 -22.78 4.56 4.29
C GLN A 107 -21.98 4.40 5.58
N VAL A 108 -20.97 5.24 5.74
CA VAL A 108 -20.00 5.15 6.83
C VAL A 108 -20.25 6.27 7.83
N GLN A 109 -20.45 5.89 9.10
CA GLN A 109 -20.49 6.82 10.22
C GLN A 109 -19.05 7.23 10.55
N GLY A 110 -18.65 8.43 10.14
CA GLY A 110 -17.31 8.97 10.33
C GLY A 110 -16.46 9.05 9.04
N PRO A 111 -15.11 9.08 9.15
CA PRO A 111 -14.25 9.32 8.00
C PRO A 111 -14.22 8.13 7.06
N VAL A 112 -14.37 8.41 5.76
CA VAL A 112 -14.19 7.41 4.71
C VAL A 112 -12.70 7.05 4.61
N ASN A 113 -12.39 5.76 4.49
CA ASN A 113 -11.04 5.22 4.38
C ASN A 113 -10.17 5.38 5.66
N LEU A 114 -10.57 4.69 6.73
CA LEU A 114 -9.84 4.66 8.00
C LEU A 114 -8.43 4.07 7.91
N VAL A 115 -8.09 3.32 6.86
CA VAL A 115 -6.74 2.79 6.63
C VAL A 115 -5.68 3.90 6.64
N ARG A 116 -6.07 5.14 6.32
CA ARG A 116 -5.19 6.32 6.39
C ARG A 116 -4.62 6.58 7.80
N LEU A 117 -5.28 6.11 8.85
CA LEU A 117 -4.80 6.20 10.23
C LEU A 117 -3.62 5.27 10.53
N MET A 118 -3.35 4.27 9.69
CA MET A 118 -2.23 3.35 9.88
C MET A 118 -0.86 4.05 9.86
N ALA A 119 -0.78 5.28 9.36
CA ALA A 119 0.43 6.09 9.40
C ALA A 119 0.69 6.76 10.77
N VAL A 120 -0.34 6.88 11.62
CA VAL A 120 -0.26 7.59 12.91
C VAL A 120 0.74 6.95 13.88
N PRO A 121 0.79 5.61 14.06
CA PRO A 121 1.77 5.00 14.94
C PRO A 121 3.20 5.42 14.62
N ASP A 122 3.58 5.52 13.34
CA ASP A 122 4.93 5.90 12.92
C ASP A 122 5.27 7.37 13.19
N MET A 123 4.26 8.24 13.34
CA MET A 123 4.42 9.67 13.63
C MET A 123 4.60 9.97 15.12
N VAL A 124 4.32 9.01 16.01
CA VAL A 124 4.30 9.24 17.47
C VAL A 124 5.46 8.52 18.17
N ALA A 125 6.18 9.22 19.05
CA ALA A 125 7.27 8.67 19.85
C ALA A 125 6.77 7.97 21.14
N ARG A 126 5.94 6.94 21.01
CA ARG A 126 5.37 6.16 22.14
C ARG A 126 5.79 4.68 22.09
N PRO A 127 7.03 4.34 22.49
CA PRO A 127 7.53 2.97 22.43
C PRO A 127 6.75 2.01 23.35
N ASP A 128 6.13 2.53 24.40
CA ASP A 128 5.24 1.80 25.32
C ASP A 128 3.93 1.34 24.66
N LEU A 129 3.52 1.99 23.57
CA LEU A 129 2.35 1.61 22.76
C LEU A 129 2.72 0.85 21.47
N LYS A 130 4.01 0.55 21.27
CA LYS A 130 4.51 -0.10 20.05
C LYS A 130 5.09 -1.48 20.37
N PHE A 131 5.05 -2.37 19.37
CA PHE A 131 5.84 -3.59 19.43
C PHE A 131 7.32 -3.23 19.54
N LYS A 132 8.06 -3.99 20.35
CA LYS A 132 9.52 -3.82 20.45
C LYS A 132 10.15 -4.07 19.07
N PRO A 133 11.03 -3.17 18.59
CA PRO A 133 11.75 -3.41 17.34
C PRO A 133 12.49 -4.74 17.40
N TYR A 134 12.39 -5.51 16.32
CA TYR A 134 13.09 -6.78 16.19
C TYR A 134 14.11 -6.66 15.06
N THR A 135 15.39 -6.82 15.40
CA THR A 135 16.47 -6.86 14.41
C THR A 135 16.79 -8.31 14.09
N ALA A 136 16.47 -8.73 12.87
CA ALA A 136 16.72 -10.10 12.42
C ALA A 136 18.23 -10.40 12.38
N GLY A 137 18.63 -11.52 12.96
CA GLY A 137 20.04 -11.93 13.02
C GLY A 137 20.49 -12.66 11.75
N VAL A 138 21.80 -12.63 11.46
CA VAL A 138 22.40 -13.52 10.47
C VAL A 138 22.86 -14.82 11.16
N PRO A 139 22.52 -16.00 10.63
CA PRO A 139 23.00 -17.28 11.16
C PRO A 139 24.53 -17.27 11.32
N LYS A 140 25.06 -17.82 12.42
CA LYS A 140 26.50 -17.75 12.74
C LYS A 140 27.40 -18.22 11.60
N ARG A 141 27.00 -19.27 10.88
CA ARG A 141 27.74 -19.84 9.74
C ARG A 141 27.87 -18.89 8.53
N LEU A 142 26.97 -17.92 8.40
CA LEU A 142 26.91 -16.95 7.28
C LEU A 142 27.41 -15.56 7.68
N ARG A 143 28.09 -15.42 8.82
CA ARG A 143 28.67 -14.14 9.23
C ARG A 143 29.86 -13.78 8.33
N LYS A 144 30.12 -12.47 8.20
CA LYS A 144 31.14 -11.85 7.32
C LYS A 144 32.46 -12.64 7.29
N GLY A 145 32.93 -12.93 6.08
CA GLY A 145 34.21 -13.59 5.80
C GLY A 145 34.09 -14.94 5.10
N ASN A 146 32.91 -15.56 5.14
CA ASN A 146 32.63 -16.81 4.45
C ASN A 146 31.86 -16.54 3.15
N SER A 147 32.32 -17.13 2.04
CA SER A 147 31.54 -17.25 0.81
C SER A 147 30.26 -18.01 1.10
N ILE A 148 29.11 -17.46 0.71
CA ILE A 148 27.83 -18.14 0.93
C ILE A 148 27.67 -19.31 -0.05
N LEU A 149 28.31 -19.25 -1.21
CA LEU A 149 28.38 -20.36 -2.16
C LEU A 149 29.14 -21.56 -1.54
N ASP A 150 30.26 -21.30 -0.86
CA ASP A 150 31.03 -22.34 -0.18
C ASP A 150 30.26 -22.92 1.02
N ALA A 151 29.61 -22.06 1.80
CA ALA A 151 28.77 -22.50 2.91
C ALA A 151 27.59 -23.37 2.45
N ALA A 152 27.00 -23.06 1.29
CA ALA A 152 25.91 -23.84 0.70
C ALA A 152 26.42 -25.18 0.13
N ARG A 153 27.66 -25.22 -0.38
CA ARG A 153 28.32 -26.44 -0.87
C ARG A 153 28.60 -27.42 0.27
N ASP A 154 28.98 -26.93 1.45
CA ASP A 154 29.25 -27.75 2.63
C ASP A 154 27.97 -28.37 3.23
N LYS A 155 26.90 -27.57 3.37
CA LYS A 155 25.64 -28.04 3.97
C LYS A 155 24.43 -27.17 3.65
N ASP A 156 23.26 -27.79 3.53
CA ASP A 156 21.96 -27.13 3.34
C ASP A 156 21.73 -25.94 4.28
N ILE A 157 21.24 -24.85 3.70
CA ILE A 157 20.96 -23.59 4.40
C ILE A 157 19.45 -23.32 4.49
N LEU A 158 18.88 -23.47 5.69
CA LEU A 158 17.54 -22.97 6.00
C LEU A 158 17.61 -21.57 6.64
N LEU A 159 16.79 -20.65 6.11
CA LEU A 159 16.54 -19.31 6.68
C LEU A 159 15.08 -19.20 7.12
N HIS A 160 14.84 -18.74 8.34
CA HIS A 160 13.51 -18.54 8.91
C HIS A 160 13.19 -17.05 9.03
N HIS A 161 12.49 -16.50 8.04
CA HIS A 161 12.02 -15.10 8.05
C HIS A 161 10.72 -14.96 8.87
N PRO A 162 10.49 -13.82 9.55
CA PRO A 162 11.34 -12.62 9.63
C PRO A 162 12.43 -12.67 10.72
N TYR A 163 12.65 -13.83 11.36
CA TYR A 163 13.58 -13.96 12.49
C TYR A 163 15.07 -13.89 12.08
N GLN A 164 15.36 -14.34 10.87
CA GLN A 164 16.68 -14.27 10.25
C GLN A 164 16.69 -13.26 9.11
N SER A 165 17.81 -12.56 8.96
CA SER A 165 17.97 -11.54 7.92
C SER A 165 17.83 -12.14 6.52
N PHE A 166 17.26 -11.37 5.59
CA PHE A 166 17.20 -11.70 4.16
C PHE A 166 18.53 -11.39 3.43
N GLU A 167 19.44 -10.66 4.07
CA GLU A 167 20.76 -10.29 3.52
C GLU A 167 21.54 -11.47 2.91
N PRO A 168 21.55 -12.70 3.49
CA PRO A 168 22.24 -13.82 2.88
C PRO A 168 21.72 -14.17 1.48
N VAL A 169 20.41 -14.03 1.21
CA VAL A 169 19.85 -14.29 -0.12
C VAL A 169 20.37 -13.26 -1.13
N VAL A 170 20.46 -11.99 -0.73
CA VAL A 170 21.03 -10.92 -1.55
C VAL A 170 22.51 -11.16 -1.81
N GLN A 171 23.26 -11.55 -0.79
CA GLN A 171 24.68 -11.88 -0.90
C GLN A 171 24.91 -13.08 -1.83
N PHE A 172 24.06 -14.11 -1.75
CA PHE A 172 24.14 -15.29 -2.64
C PHE A 172 24.03 -14.90 -4.11
N ILE A 173 23.04 -14.08 -4.46
CA ILE A 173 22.85 -13.60 -5.83
C ILE A 173 24.02 -12.70 -6.25
N ARG A 174 24.50 -11.83 -5.34
CA ARG A 174 25.61 -10.92 -5.62
C ARG A 174 26.93 -11.67 -5.86
N GLU A 175 27.28 -12.64 -5.02
CA GLU A 175 28.46 -13.50 -5.22
C GLU A 175 28.33 -14.28 -6.53
N ALA A 176 27.19 -14.93 -6.76
CA ALA A 176 26.95 -15.68 -8.00
C ALA A 176 27.04 -14.82 -9.27
N SER A 177 26.73 -13.52 -9.19
CA SER A 177 26.76 -12.63 -10.36
C SER A 177 28.17 -12.26 -10.85
N VAL A 178 29.20 -12.45 -10.03
CA VAL A 178 30.59 -12.11 -10.35
C VAL A 178 31.53 -13.31 -10.31
N ASP A 179 31.02 -14.48 -9.93
CA ASP A 179 31.77 -15.73 -9.88
C ASP A 179 31.97 -16.29 -11.31
N PRO A 180 33.22 -16.47 -11.78
CA PRO A 180 33.51 -16.98 -13.12
C PRO A 180 33.02 -18.42 -13.35
N ASP A 181 32.79 -19.20 -12.29
CA ASP A 181 32.30 -20.58 -12.39
C ASP A 181 30.77 -20.65 -12.52
N VAL A 182 30.05 -19.54 -12.33
CA VAL A 182 28.59 -19.48 -12.49
C VAL A 182 28.21 -19.31 -13.95
N VAL A 183 27.65 -20.38 -14.54
CA VAL A 183 27.23 -20.39 -15.95
C VAL A 183 25.88 -19.67 -16.17
N ALA A 184 24.95 -19.76 -15.22
CA ALA A 184 23.63 -19.17 -15.34
C ALA A 184 22.95 -18.95 -13.98
N ILE A 185 22.13 -17.89 -13.88
CA ILE A 185 21.24 -17.63 -12.74
C ILE A 185 19.80 -17.67 -13.24
N LYS A 186 18.96 -18.51 -12.64
CA LYS A 186 17.53 -18.58 -12.92
C LYS A 186 16.76 -18.27 -11.64
N MET A 187 15.83 -17.34 -11.70
CA MET A 187 14.99 -16.96 -10.57
C MET A 187 13.57 -16.64 -11.03
N THR A 188 12.60 -16.93 -10.17
CA THR A 188 11.21 -16.53 -10.39
C THR A 188 10.98 -15.19 -9.73
N ILE A 189 10.48 -14.22 -10.49
CA ILE A 189 10.06 -12.92 -9.95
C ILE A 189 8.53 -12.92 -9.94
N TYR A 190 7.96 -12.89 -8.74
CA TYR A 190 6.51 -12.92 -8.56
C TYR A 190 5.89 -11.51 -8.55
N ARG A 191 6.59 -10.53 -7.96
CA ARG A 191 6.17 -9.13 -7.93
C ARG A 191 7.38 -8.25 -8.27
N THR A 192 7.35 -7.63 -9.44
CA THR A 192 8.21 -6.48 -9.77
C THR A 192 7.50 -5.24 -9.24
N GLY A 193 8.17 -4.51 -8.36
CA GLY A 193 7.69 -3.21 -7.90
C GLY A 193 7.65 -2.18 -9.01
#